data_AF-A0A2Z4RV70-F1
#
_entry.id   AF-A0A2Z4RV70-F1
#
_cell.length_a   1.000
_cell.length_b   1.000
_cell.length_c   1.000
_cell.angle_alpha   90.00
_cell.angle_beta   90.00
_cell.angle_gamma   90.00
#
_symmetry.space_group_name_H-M   'P 1'
#
loop_
_entity.id
_entity.type
_entity.pdbx_description
1 polymer ?
#
loop_
_entity_poly.entity_id
_entity_poly.type
_entity_poly.pdbx_seq_one_letter_code
_entity_poly.pdbx_strand_id
1 'polypeptide(L)'
;MAQDTFHYPDTDRNLLYSAVLKSVAELGFKLKFSDRAGGVISCDSKWSMKSFGQQINLTIATGSPGAVLTISTFSGQAFDWGEGKSIIQSLKNAVDKQFEATVDTPVTAPPPATQALTKDLADEHRAQAQSLRETGIIRQKDHRTDIFRISLFGVVAGFVLMYFQPQNVKALWLLGLGFGGLAVWYVWGMFMPKQCVRCSKHTVNCLSSVDTLVGVRTEQRSVTNLNTRQTEWARVTVSDMENRSKYRCTSCKHEWTETNYYKKDGG
;
A
#
# COMPACT_ATOMS: atom_id res chain seq x y z
N MET A 1 4.20 -23.29 4.33
CA MET A 1 4.79 -22.10 4.98
C MET A 1 6.06 -22.55 5.66
N ALA A 2 7.21 -22.04 5.20
CA ALA A 2 8.48 -22.28 5.87
C ALA A 2 8.85 -21.03 6.67
N GLN A 3 9.47 -21.21 7.83
CA GLN A 3 9.94 -20.12 8.67
C GLN A 3 11.22 -20.56 9.38
N ASP A 4 12.26 -19.75 9.27
CA ASP A 4 13.50 -19.93 10.03
C ASP A 4 13.93 -18.62 10.69
N THR A 5 14.68 -18.73 11.77
CA THR A 5 15.18 -17.59 12.55
C THR A 5 16.68 -17.70 12.70
N PHE A 6 17.37 -16.59 12.44
CA PHE A 6 18.83 -16.49 12.46
C PHE A 6 19.27 -15.41 13.44
N HIS A 7 20.22 -15.75 14.30
CA HIS A 7 20.77 -14.86 15.32
C HIS A 7 22.08 -14.25 14.84
N TYR A 8 22.16 -12.92 14.90
CA TYR A 8 23.34 -12.14 14.59
C TYR A 8 23.81 -11.45 15.89
N PRO A 9 24.70 -12.10 16.68
CA PRO A 9 25.20 -11.54 17.93
C PRO A 9 25.96 -10.23 17.67
N ASP A 10 25.91 -9.32 18.64
CA ASP A 10 26.65 -8.04 18.65
C ASP A 10 26.41 -7.13 17.42
N THR A 11 25.37 -7.42 16.64
CA THR A 11 25.06 -6.71 15.40
C THR A 11 24.01 -5.62 15.64
N ASP A 12 24.28 -4.39 15.18
CA ASP A 12 23.26 -3.35 15.16
C ASP A 12 22.12 -3.71 14.18
N ARG A 13 20.89 -3.50 14.63
CA ARG A 13 19.68 -3.76 13.86
C ARG A 13 19.70 -3.05 12.50
N ASN A 14 20.23 -1.82 12.44
CA ASN A 14 20.21 -1.04 11.20
C ASN A 14 21.21 -1.57 10.16
N LEU A 15 22.36 -2.07 10.60
CA LEU A 15 23.35 -2.69 9.73
C LEU A 15 22.76 -3.95 9.09
N LEU A 16 22.18 -4.83 9.91
CA LEU A 16 21.51 -6.04 9.41
C LEU A 16 20.35 -5.70 8.46
N TYR A 17 19.54 -4.70 8.77
CA TYR A 17 18.46 -4.23 7.89
C TYR A 17 18.98 -3.78 6.52
N SER A 18 20.09 -3.04 6.49
CA SER A 18 20.70 -2.59 5.23
C SER A 18 21.29 -3.76 4.42
N ALA A 19 21.90 -4.74 5.09
CA ALA A 19 22.42 -5.95 4.45
C ALA A 19 21.28 -6.79 3.83
N VAL A 20 20.16 -6.91 4.53
CA VAL A 20 18.97 -7.62 4.04
C VAL A 20 18.37 -6.92 2.82
N LEU A 21 18.30 -5.59 2.78
CA LEU A 21 17.83 -4.90 1.56
C LEU A 21 18.75 -5.11 0.36
N LYS A 22 20.08 -5.09 0.59
CA LYS A 22 21.07 -5.35 -0.47
C LYS A 22 20.95 -6.79 -1.00
N SER A 23 20.79 -7.78 -0.11
CA SER A 23 20.68 -9.18 -0.51
C SER A 23 19.38 -9.46 -1.27
N VAL A 24 18.25 -8.84 -0.87
CA VAL A 24 16.98 -8.90 -1.61
C VAL A 24 17.15 -8.34 -3.03
N ALA A 25 17.89 -7.24 -3.19
CA ALA A 25 18.20 -6.66 -4.49
C ALA A 25 19.15 -7.54 -5.33
N GLU A 26 20.22 -8.10 -4.74
CA GLU A 26 21.19 -9.00 -5.40
C GLU A 26 20.51 -10.26 -5.95
N LEU A 27 19.58 -10.84 -5.20
CA LEU A 27 18.80 -12.00 -5.65
C LEU A 27 17.73 -11.63 -6.69
N GLY A 28 17.47 -10.34 -6.90
CA GLY A 28 16.46 -9.81 -7.82
C GLY A 28 15.04 -10.12 -7.38
N PHE A 29 14.80 -10.14 -6.07
CA PHE A 29 13.44 -10.26 -5.52
C PHE A 29 12.72 -8.92 -5.65
N LYS A 30 11.40 -8.96 -5.88
CA LYS A 30 10.59 -7.77 -6.07
C LYS A 30 10.13 -7.23 -4.73
N LEU A 31 10.73 -6.13 -4.29
CA LEU A 31 10.33 -5.45 -3.05
C LEU A 31 8.87 -4.97 -3.13
N LYS A 32 8.06 -5.28 -2.13
CA LYS A 32 6.66 -4.83 -1.99
C LYS A 32 6.52 -3.75 -0.93
N PHE A 33 7.16 -3.97 0.20
CA PHE A 33 7.03 -3.14 1.38
C PHE A 33 8.32 -3.20 2.19
N SER A 34 8.68 -2.08 2.79
CA SER A 34 9.83 -1.97 3.69
C SER A 34 9.52 -0.94 4.76
N ASP A 35 9.58 -1.35 6.02
CA ASP A 35 9.47 -0.48 7.18
C ASP A 35 10.71 -0.64 8.06
N ARG A 36 11.57 0.38 8.04
CA ARG A 36 12.81 0.42 8.83
C ARG A 36 12.53 0.57 10.33
N ALA A 37 11.45 1.25 10.71
CA ALA A 37 11.12 1.45 12.11
C ALA A 37 10.63 0.14 12.73
N GLY A 38 9.72 -0.55 12.05
CA GLY A 38 9.23 -1.88 12.45
C GLY A 38 10.20 -3.03 12.18
N GLY A 39 11.22 -2.84 11.34
CA GLY A 39 12.15 -3.90 10.96
C GLY A 39 11.51 -4.94 10.03
N VAL A 40 10.50 -4.56 9.25
CA VAL A 40 9.73 -5.48 8.40
C VAL A 40 10.05 -5.23 6.94
N ILE A 41 10.38 -6.28 6.19
CA ILE A 41 10.58 -6.24 4.74
C ILE A 41 9.70 -7.32 4.11
N SER A 42 8.94 -6.98 3.08
CA SER A 42 8.13 -7.93 2.31
C SER A 42 8.54 -7.86 0.85
N CYS A 43 8.84 -9.00 0.25
CA CYS A 43 9.22 -9.11 -1.15
C CYS A 43 8.64 -10.38 -1.80
N ASP A 44 8.51 -10.38 -3.12
CA ASP A 44 8.14 -11.56 -3.88
C ASP A 44 9.39 -12.20 -4.49
N SER A 45 9.46 -13.53 -4.43
CA SER A 45 10.45 -14.29 -5.18
C SER A 45 10.26 -14.09 -6.69
N LYS A 46 11.31 -14.35 -7.46
CA LYS A 46 11.19 -14.40 -8.93
C LYS A 46 10.14 -15.44 -9.31
N TRP A 47 9.35 -15.13 -10.34
CA TRP A 47 8.50 -16.12 -10.99
C TRP A 47 9.40 -17.18 -11.62
N SER A 48 9.24 -18.42 -11.17
CA SER A 48 9.84 -19.58 -11.83
C SER A 48 8.72 -20.43 -12.42
N MET A 49 9.02 -21.28 -13.41
CA MET A 49 8.02 -22.24 -13.92
C MET A 49 7.47 -23.18 -12.82
N LYS A 50 8.16 -23.26 -11.67
CA LYS A 50 7.79 -24.13 -10.54
C LYS A 50 7.02 -23.38 -9.44
N SER A 51 7.20 -22.05 -9.33
CA SER A 51 6.55 -21.22 -8.31
C SER A 51 5.99 -19.92 -8.89
N PHE A 52 4.69 -19.71 -8.68
CA PHE A 52 3.93 -18.51 -9.09
C PHE A 52 4.27 -17.25 -8.25
N GLY A 53 5.52 -17.07 -7.86
CA GLY A 53 5.97 -16.04 -6.93
C GLY A 53 5.56 -16.38 -5.50
N GLN A 54 6.55 -16.69 -4.66
CA GLN A 54 6.33 -16.84 -3.22
C GLN A 54 6.48 -15.48 -2.54
N GLN A 55 5.57 -15.17 -1.62
CA GLN A 55 5.71 -14.00 -0.78
C GLN A 55 6.69 -14.33 0.36
N ILE A 56 7.69 -13.47 0.53
CA ILE A 56 8.74 -13.60 1.55
C ILE A 56 8.57 -12.43 2.51
N ASN A 57 8.39 -12.73 3.79
CA ASN A 57 8.33 -11.74 4.86
C ASN A 57 9.54 -11.92 5.78
N LEU A 58 10.27 -10.83 5.94
CA LEU A 58 11.48 -10.70 6.72
C LEU A 58 11.19 -9.78 7.90
N THR A 59 11.48 -10.23 9.11
CA THR A 59 11.32 -9.41 10.33
C THR A 59 12.64 -9.38 11.06
N ILE A 60 13.09 -8.18 11.43
CA ILE A 60 14.34 -7.94 12.14
C ILE A 60 14.01 -7.30 13.48
N ALA A 61 14.23 -8.06 14.55
CA ALA A 61 14.04 -7.62 15.91
C ALA A 61 15.39 -7.41 16.60
N THR A 62 15.44 -6.50 17.57
CA THR A 62 16.53 -6.46 18.56
C THR A 62 16.33 -7.61 19.54
N GLY A 63 17.31 -8.48 19.72
CA GLY A 63 17.26 -9.55 20.71
C GLY A 63 18.61 -9.66 21.40
N SER A 64 18.68 -9.49 22.71
CA SER A 64 19.94 -9.53 23.48
C SER A 64 20.70 -10.86 23.24
N PRO A 65 21.99 -10.85 22.85
CA PRO A 65 22.95 -9.73 22.75
C PRO A 65 23.13 -9.11 21.34
N GLY A 66 22.16 -9.17 20.42
CA GLY A 66 22.27 -8.57 19.08
C GLY A 66 20.96 -8.38 18.33
N ALA A 67 20.93 -8.80 17.07
CA ALA A 67 19.75 -8.74 16.19
C ALA A 67 19.30 -10.13 15.76
N VAL A 68 18.01 -10.28 15.54
CA VAL A 68 17.38 -11.54 15.13
C VAL A 68 16.64 -11.32 13.82
N LEU A 69 17.00 -12.09 12.80
CA LEU A 69 16.34 -12.11 11.49
C LEU A 69 15.43 -13.32 11.40
N THR A 70 14.13 -13.10 11.30
CA THR A 70 13.15 -14.14 11.00
C THR A 70 12.73 -14.04 9.54
N ILE A 71 12.87 -15.13 8.79
CA ILE A 71 12.47 -15.23 7.40
C ILE A 71 11.29 -16.20 7.32
N SER A 72 10.18 -15.77 6.73
CA SER A 72 9.00 -16.60 6.51
C SER A 72 8.58 -16.54 5.05
N THR A 73 8.21 -17.70 4.49
CA THR A 73 7.71 -17.80 3.12
C THR A 73 6.26 -18.29 3.12
N PHE A 74 5.46 -17.61 2.32
CA PHE A 74 4.07 -17.95 2.07
C PHE A 74 3.86 -18.20 0.58
N SER A 75 3.46 -19.42 0.25
CA SER A 75 2.95 -19.78 -1.07
C SER A 75 1.43 -19.88 -1.00
N GLY A 76 0.73 -19.34 -2.00
CA GLY A 76 -0.71 -19.52 -2.14
C GLY A 76 -1.13 -20.95 -2.53
N GLN A 77 -0.17 -21.88 -2.61
CA GLN A 77 -0.40 -23.29 -2.95
C GLN A 77 -0.42 -24.14 -1.68
N ALA A 78 -1.28 -25.16 -1.65
CA ALA A 78 -1.45 -26.04 -0.50
C ALA A 78 -0.18 -26.86 -0.16
N PHE A 79 0.74 -27.04 -1.10
CA PHE A 79 1.97 -27.79 -0.92
C PHE A 79 3.19 -26.98 -1.39
N ASP A 80 4.07 -26.64 -0.45
CA ASP A 80 5.39 -26.09 -0.72
C ASP A 80 6.37 -27.26 -0.84
N TRP A 81 6.83 -27.57 -2.05
CA TRP A 81 7.68 -28.73 -2.37
C TRP A 81 9.13 -28.58 -1.86
N GLY A 82 9.33 -27.96 -0.70
CA GLY A 82 10.64 -27.64 -0.11
C GLY A 82 11.33 -26.42 -0.72
N GLU A 83 10.68 -25.71 -1.65
CA GLU A 83 11.24 -24.53 -2.30
C GLU A 83 11.38 -23.37 -1.33
N GLY A 84 10.43 -23.21 -0.40
CA GLY A 84 10.50 -22.19 0.66
C GLY A 84 11.80 -22.27 1.48
N LYS A 85 12.24 -23.47 1.87
CA LYS A 85 13.51 -23.66 2.60
C LYS A 85 14.73 -23.29 1.75
N SER A 86 14.73 -23.65 0.47
CA SER A 86 15.80 -23.30 -0.46
C SER A 86 15.92 -21.78 -0.66
N ILE A 87 14.78 -21.09 -0.76
CA ILE A 87 14.73 -19.62 -0.84
C ILE A 87 15.26 -18.97 0.44
N ILE A 88 14.82 -19.46 1.61
CA ILE A 88 15.28 -18.97 2.92
C ILE A 88 16.80 -19.13 3.02
N GLN A 89 17.35 -20.30 2.67
CA GLN A 89 18.79 -20.55 2.73
C GLN A 89 19.56 -19.67 1.74
N SER A 90 19.06 -19.49 0.52
CA SER A 90 19.68 -18.62 -0.49
C SER A 90 19.73 -17.17 -0.01
N LEU A 91 18.64 -16.70 0.61
CA LEU A 91 18.55 -15.36 1.16
C LEU A 91 19.49 -15.18 2.36
N LYS A 92 19.54 -16.16 3.28
CA LYS A 92 20.49 -16.17 4.40
C LYS A 92 21.93 -16.05 3.90
N ASN A 93 22.34 -16.88 2.96
CA ASN A 93 23.71 -16.88 2.42
C ASN A 93 24.06 -15.51 1.80
N ALA A 94 23.11 -14.88 1.09
CA ALA A 94 23.31 -13.55 0.52
C ALA A 94 23.38 -12.45 1.61
N VAL A 95 22.59 -12.55 2.68
CA VAL A 95 22.69 -11.65 3.84
C VAL A 95 24.05 -11.77 4.51
N ASP A 96 24.51 -12.99 4.77
CA ASP A 96 25.81 -13.23 5.43
C ASP A 96 26.96 -12.65 4.59
N LYS A 97 26.96 -12.89 3.28
CA LYS A 97 27.93 -12.31 2.34
C LYS A 97 27.94 -10.77 2.36
N GLN A 98 26.77 -10.14 2.36
CA GLN A 98 26.65 -8.67 2.43
C GLN A 98 27.06 -8.12 3.80
N PHE A 99 26.84 -8.91 4.85
CA PHE A 99 27.20 -8.56 6.21
C PHE A 99 28.72 -8.58 6.40
N GLU A 100 29.39 -9.67 6.00
CA GLU A 100 30.85 -9.80 5.99
C GLU A 100 31.52 -8.65 5.21
N ALA A 101 31.03 -8.36 4.00
CA ALA A 101 31.53 -7.24 3.19
C ALA A 101 31.39 -5.88 3.87
N THR A 102 30.37 -5.70 4.72
CA THR A 102 30.15 -4.43 5.44
C THR A 102 31.08 -4.30 6.66
N VAL A 103 31.39 -5.42 7.33
CA VAL A 103 32.33 -5.44 8.47
C VAL A 103 33.77 -5.18 8.00
N ASP A 104 34.14 -5.72 6.85
CA ASP A 104 35.52 -5.61 6.32
C ASP A 104 35.82 -4.28 5.62
N THR A 105 34.84 -3.40 5.43
CA THR A 105 35.08 -2.10 4.82
C THR A 105 35.73 -1.16 5.87
N PRO A 106 37.04 -0.84 5.77
CA PRO A 106 37.68 0.04 6.73
C PRO A 106 36.97 1.39 6.71
N VAL A 107 36.63 1.88 7.91
CA VAL A 107 35.99 3.19 8.13
C VAL A 107 36.96 4.28 7.65
N THR A 108 36.91 4.55 6.36
CA THR A 108 37.63 5.67 5.76
C THR A 108 36.88 6.91 6.21
N ALA A 109 37.54 7.75 7.00
CA ALA A 109 36.92 8.92 7.61
C ALA A 109 36.12 9.71 6.55
N PRO A 110 34.83 10.03 6.82
CA PRO A 110 33.99 10.70 5.83
C PRO A 110 34.60 12.05 5.47
N PRO A 111 34.64 12.43 4.18
CA PRO A 111 35.10 13.74 3.78
C PRO A 111 34.25 14.83 4.47
N PRO A 112 34.85 15.95 4.91
CA PRO A 112 34.22 16.94 5.78
C PRO A 112 32.95 17.62 5.19
N ALA A 113 32.66 17.44 3.90
CA ALA A 113 31.50 18.02 3.23
C ALA A 113 30.16 17.30 3.55
N THR A 114 30.18 16.06 4.05
CA THR A 114 28.96 15.25 4.18
C THR A 114 28.16 15.54 5.46
N GLN A 115 28.76 16.19 6.46
CA GLN A 115 28.10 16.45 7.75
C GLN A 115 27.10 17.62 7.72
N ALA A 116 27.23 18.54 6.77
CA ALA A 116 26.27 19.62 6.58
C ALA A 116 24.97 19.11 5.92
N LEU A 117 25.10 18.21 4.93
CA LEU A 117 23.97 17.68 4.16
C LEU A 117 23.08 16.73 4.98
N THR A 118 23.64 16.01 5.95
CA THR A 118 22.87 15.07 6.79
C THR A 118 22.00 15.75 7.82
N LYS A 119 22.33 16.98 8.22
CA LYS A 119 21.50 17.76 9.16
C LYS A 119 20.23 18.27 8.47
N ASP A 120 20.36 18.78 7.24
CA ASP A 120 19.22 19.22 6.44
C ASP A 120 18.29 18.05 6.08
N LEU A 121 18.84 16.90 5.69
CA LEU A 121 18.02 15.73 5.38
C LEU A 121 17.30 15.17 6.62
N ALA A 122 17.95 15.19 7.79
CA ALA A 122 17.34 14.74 9.04
C ALA A 122 16.19 15.66 9.49
N ASP A 123 16.32 16.97 9.26
CA ASP A 123 15.27 17.93 9.58
C ASP A 123 14.12 17.87 8.56
N GLU A 124 14.41 17.60 7.28
CA GLU A 124 13.40 17.33 6.25
C GLU A 124 12.59 16.04 6.55
N HIS A 125 13.26 14.95 6.94
CA HIS A 125 12.59 13.71 7.36
C HIS A 125 11.76 13.89 8.64
N ARG A 126 12.18 14.75 9.58
CA ARG A 126 11.39 15.08 10.78
C ARG A 126 10.15 15.89 10.43
N ALA A 127 10.27 16.87 9.52
CA ALA A 127 9.12 17.64 9.03
C ALA A 127 8.12 16.75 8.29
N GLN A 128 8.59 15.80 7.48
CA GLN A 128 7.76 14.85 6.76
C GLN A 128 7.10 13.81 7.69
N ALA A 129 7.78 13.38 8.75
CA ALA A 129 7.21 12.49 9.76
C ALA A 129 6.15 13.19 10.63
N GLN A 130 6.33 14.50 10.91
CA GLN A 130 5.32 15.31 11.60
C GLN A 130 4.10 15.55 10.72
N SER A 131 4.28 15.87 9.43
CA SER A 131 3.15 16.01 8.51
C SER A 131 2.38 14.69 8.35
N LEU A 132 3.09 13.54 8.35
CA LEU A 132 2.44 12.22 8.30
C LEU A 132 1.63 11.90 9.57
N ARG A 133 2.11 12.30 10.75
CA ARG A 133 1.37 12.17 12.02
C ARG A 133 0.12 13.04 12.06
N GLU A 134 0.16 14.24 11.45
CA GLU A 134 -1.03 15.10 11.32
C GLU A 134 -2.01 14.58 10.26
N THR A 135 -1.52 13.94 9.19
CA THR A 135 -2.35 13.20 8.23
C THR A 135 -2.81 11.82 8.73
N GLY A 136 -2.48 11.46 9.97
CA GLY A 136 -3.17 10.46 10.78
C GLY A 136 -4.61 10.88 11.09
N ILE A 137 -5.30 11.42 10.09
CA ILE A 137 -6.75 11.55 10.01
C ILE A 137 -7.25 10.12 10.13
N ILE A 138 -7.64 9.82 11.36
CA ILE A 138 -8.55 8.77 11.79
C ILE A 138 -9.26 8.25 10.56
N ARG A 139 -8.89 7.03 10.13
CA ARG A 139 -9.61 6.27 9.12
C ARG A 139 -10.96 5.97 9.74
N GLN A 140 -11.83 6.98 9.77
CA GLN A 140 -13.17 6.93 10.30
C GLN A 140 -13.81 5.81 9.49
N LYS A 141 -14.09 4.70 10.16
CA LYS A 141 -14.67 3.52 9.54
C LYS A 141 -15.99 3.99 8.93
N ASP A 142 -15.95 4.19 7.62
CA ASP A 142 -16.92 5.02 6.94
C ASP A 142 -18.22 4.22 6.91
N HIS A 143 -19.18 4.60 7.75
CA HIS A 143 -20.52 3.98 7.84
C HIS A 143 -21.21 3.88 6.46
N ARG A 144 -20.71 4.64 5.47
CA ARG A 144 -21.03 4.58 4.05
C ARG A 144 -20.79 3.21 3.41
N THR A 145 -19.68 2.55 3.75
CA THR A 145 -19.38 1.20 3.24
C THR A 145 -20.37 0.16 3.74
N ASP A 146 -20.91 0.33 4.94
CA ASP A 146 -21.88 -0.61 5.50
C ASP A 146 -23.27 -0.44 4.87
N ILE A 147 -23.73 0.80 4.65
CA ILE A 147 -25.00 1.08 3.95
C ILE A 147 -24.97 0.52 2.51
N PHE A 148 -23.85 0.70 1.80
CA PHE A 148 -23.67 0.15 0.46
C PHE A 148 -23.76 -1.38 0.46
N ARG A 149 -23.05 -2.04 1.38
CA ARG A 149 -23.05 -3.52 1.48
C ARG A 149 -24.42 -4.08 1.82
N ILE A 150 -25.16 -3.46 2.74
CA ILE A 150 -26.52 -3.88 3.10
C ILE A 150 -27.46 -3.72 1.90
N SER A 151 -27.37 -2.60 1.19
CA SER A 151 -28.22 -2.33 0.01
C SER A 151 -27.94 -3.32 -1.12
N LEU A 152 -26.65 -3.59 -1.39
CA LEU A 152 -26.23 -4.57 -2.40
C LEU A 152 -26.71 -5.99 -2.04
N PHE A 153 -26.60 -6.38 -0.77
CA PHE A 153 -27.10 -7.66 -0.30
C PHE A 153 -28.62 -7.79 -0.49
N GLY A 154 -29.37 -6.72 -0.23
CA GLY A 154 -30.82 -6.68 -0.48
C GLY A 154 -31.18 -6.91 -1.95
N VAL A 155 -30.44 -6.28 -2.88
CA VAL A 155 -30.63 -6.47 -4.33
C VAL A 155 -30.31 -7.92 -4.74
N VAL A 156 -29.16 -8.45 -4.32
CA VAL A 156 -28.75 -9.83 -4.65
C VAL A 156 -29.74 -10.85 -4.10
N ALA A 157 -30.15 -10.73 -2.83
CA ALA A 157 -31.12 -11.61 -2.20
C ALA A 157 -32.49 -11.54 -2.91
N GLY A 158 -32.92 -10.35 -3.33
CA GLY A 158 -34.14 -10.15 -4.11
C GLY A 158 -34.12 -10.89 -5.45
N PHE A 159 -33.01 -10.79 -6.21
CA PHE A 159 -32.84 -11.51 -7.47
C PHE A 159 -32.82 -13.03 -7.29
N VAL A 160 -32.11 -13.53 -6.27
CA VAL A 160 -32.06 -14.97 -5.95
C VAL A 160 -33.46 -15.50 -5.61
N LEU A 161 -34.22 -14.80 -4.77
CA LEU A 161 -35.60 -15.18 -4.44
C LEU A 161 -36.52 -15.18 -5.66
N MET A 162 -36.39 -14.18 -6.55
CA MET A 162 -37.20 -14.11 -7.76
C MET A 162 -36.87 -15.25 -8.74
N TYR A 163 -35.61 -15.67 -8.81
CA TYR A 163 -35.17 -16.80 -9.64
C TYR A 163 -35.74 -18.14 -9.16
N PHE A 164 -35.71 -18.40 -7.86
CA PHE A 164 -36.20 -19.67 -7.29
C PHE A 164 -37.72 -19.68 -7.02
N GLN A 165 -38.34 -18.52 -6.81
CA GLN A 165 -39.75 -18.37 -6.45
C GLN A 165 -40.41 -17.19 -7.18
N PRO A 166 -40.75 -17.34 -8.48
CA PRO A 166 -41.18 -16.24 -9.33
C PRO A 166 -42.50 -15.58 -8.91
N GLN A 167 -43.34 -16.26 -8.13
CA GLN A 167 -44.61 -15.71 -7.64
C GLN A 167 -44.52 -15.05 -6.26
N ASN A 168 -43.33 -14.98 -5.65
CA ASN A 168 -43.18 -14.46 -4.30
C ASN A 168 -43.11 -12.92 -4.30
N VAL A 169 -44.22 -12.28 -3.93
CA VAL A 169 -44.35 -10.81 -3.80
C VAL A 169 -43.32 -10.22 -2.82
N LYS A 170 -42.80 -11.00 -1.87
CA LYS A 170 -41.75 -10.56 -0.94
C LYS A 170 -40.42 -10.25 -1.64
N ALA A 171 -40.14 -10.88 -2.79
CA ALA A 171 -38.92 -10.62 -3.56
C ALA A 171 -38.90 -9.19 -4.13
N LEU A 172 -40.06 -8.69 -4.56
CA LEU A 172 -40.24 -7.32 -5.06
C LEU A 172 -39.95 -6.27 -3.97
N TRP A 173 -40.36 -6.52 -2.73
CA TRP A 173 -40.06 -5.65 -1.60
C TRP A 173 -38.55 -5.56 -1.30
N LEU A 174 -37.84 -6.69 -1.32
CA LEU A 174 -36.38 -6.71 -1.09
C LEU A 174 -35.61 -5.99 -2.20
N LEU A 175 -36.02 -6.16 -3.46
CA LEU A 175 -35.46 -5.40 -4.58
C LEU A 175 -35.73 -3.90 -4.42
N GLY A 176 -36.96 -3.51 -4.08
CA GLY A 176 -37.32 -2.11 -3.84
C GLY A 176 -36.49 -1.45 -2.74
N LEU A 177 -36.30 -2.13 -1.61
CA LEU A 177 -35.46 -1.64 -0.51
C LEU A 177 -33.98 -1.59 -0.91
N GLY A 178 -33.48 -2.59 -1.63
CA GLY A 178 -32.10 -2.62 -2.11
C GLY A 178 -31.79 -1.48 -3.09
N PHE A 179 -32.65 -1.29 -4.10
CA PHE A 179 -32.52 -0.18 -5.05
C PHE A 179 -32.72 1.18 -4.39
N GLY A 180 -33.69 1.31 -3.48
CA GLY A 180 -33.89 2.53 -2.69
C GLY A 180 -32.65 2.88 -1.86
N GLY A 181 -32.05 1.89 -1.19
CA GLY A 181 -30.80 2.06 -0.44
C GLY A 181 -29.62 2.46 -1.33
N LEU A 182 -29.48 1.85 -2.51
CA LEU A 182 -28.45 2.23 -3.50
C LEU A 182 -28.66 3.64 -4.05
N ALA A 183 -29.91 4.02 -4.35
CA ALA A 183 -30.23 5.36 -4.82
C ALA A 183 -29.95 6.42 -3.75
N VAL A 184 -30.34 6.16 -2.50
CA VAL A 184 -30.00 7.02 -1.35
C VAL A 184 -28.48 7.08 -1.19
N TRP A 185 -27.77 5.95 -1.22
CA TRP A 185 -26.31 5.95 -1.12
C TRP A 185 -25.64 6.73 -2.26
N TYR A 186 -26.15 6.60 -3.49
CA TYR A 186 -25.62 7.29 -4.66
C TYR A 186 -25.84 8.81 -4.59
N VAL A 187 -27.08 9.23 -4.33
CA VAL A 187 -27.44 10.66 -4.19
C VAL A 187 -26.70 11.24 -2.99
N TRP A 188 -26.76 10.59 -1.84
CA TRP A 188 -26.06 11.04 -0.63
C TRP A 188 -24.54 11.08 -0.83
N GLY A 189 -23.96 10.09 -1.50
CA GLY A 189 -22.54 9.99 -1.80
C GLY A 189 -22.05 11.09 -2.74
N MET A 190 -22.85 11.47 -3.75
CA MET A 190 -22.52 12.57 -4.67
C MET A 190 -22.69 13.95 -4.04
N PHE A 191 -23.66 14.14 -3.15
CA PHE A 191 -24.04 15.47 -2.67
C PHE A 191 -23.57 15.79 -1.27
N MET A 192 -22.86 14.91 -0.56
CA MET A 192 -22.36 15.25 0.77
C MET A 192 -21.25 16.30 0.70
N PRO A 193 -21.53 17.56 1.10
CA PRO A 193 -20.49 18.58 1.15
C PRO A 193 -19.44 18.17 2.19
N LYS A 194 -18.18 18.47 1.91
CA LYS A 194 -17.08 18.19 2.85
C LYS A 194 -17.39 18.81 4.22
N GLN A 195 -17.07 18.07 5.28
CA GLN A 195 -17.18 18.58 6.66
C GLN A 195 -15.88 19.28 7.05
N CYS A 196 -15.99 20.37 7.79
CA CYS A 196 -14.82 21.01 8.37
C CYS A 196 -14.24 20.14 9.49
N VAL A 197 -12.94 19.80 9.40
CA VAL A 197 -12.22 18.99 10.40
C VAL A 197 -12.27 19.58 11.82
N ARG A 198 -12.41 20.92 11.95
CA ARG A 198 -12.39 21.61 13.24
C ARG A 198 -13.77 21.74 13.91
N CYS A 199 -14.83 21.95 13.15
CA CYS A 199 -16.17 22.22 13.70
C CYS A 199 -17.27 21.27 13.23
N SER A 200 -16.93 20.30 12.38
CA SER A 200 -17.84 19.29 11.79
C SER A 200 -19.03 19.85 10.99
N LYS A 201 -19.07 21.16 10.73
CA LYS A 201 -20.11 21.77 9.88
C LYS A 201 -19.80 21.53 8.40
N HIS A 202 -20.86 21.33 7.63
CA HIS A 202 -20.88 21.08 6.19
C HIS A 202 -20.71 22.35 5.32
N THR A 203 -20.24 23.44 5.90
CA THR A 203 -20.17 24.75 5.25
C THR A 203 -18.73 25.02 4.81
N VAL A 204 -18.30 24.37 3.73
CA VAL A 204 -16.91 24.37 3.26
C VAL A 204 -16.84 24.82 1.82
N ASN A 205 -15.99 25.82 1.55
CA ASN A 205 -15.72 26.29 0.20
C ASN A 205 -14.34 25.81 -0.25
N CYS A 206 -14.24 25.27 -1.47
CA CYS A 206 -12.97 25.04 -2.13
C CYS A 206 -12.46 26.38 -2.67
N LEU A 207 -11.29 26.83 -2.19
CA LEU A 207 -10.66 28.08 -2.63
C LEU A 207 -9.86 27.88 -3.90
N SER A 208 -9.13 26.76 -4.00
CA SER A 208 -8.29 26.42 -5.14
C SER A 208 -8.09 24.92 -5.22
N SER A 209 -8.01 24.38 -6.43
CA SER A 209 -7.61 23.00 -6.71
C SER A 209 -6.51 23.04 -7.76
N VAL A 210 -5.34 22.53 -7.42
CA VAL A 210 -4.19 22.49 -8.34
C VAL A 210 -3.78 21.04 -8.52
N ASP A 211 -3.79 20.58 -9.77
CA ASP A 211 -3.28 19.27 -10.13
C ASP A 211 -1.80 19.41 -10.56
N THR A 212 -0.92 18.70 -9.87
CA THR A 212 0.51 18.64 -10.17
C THR A 212 0.88 17.24 -10.65
N LEU A 213 1.60 17.16 -11.77
CA LEU A 213 2.16 15.91 -12.27
C LEU A 213 3.33 15.50 -11.37
N VAL A 214 3.21 14.39 -10.66
CA VAL A 214 4.25 13.86 -9.77
C VAL A 214 5.24 12.99 -10.55
N GLY A 215 4.71 12.19 -11.47
CA GLY A 215 5.54 11.27 -12.25
C GLY A 215 4.77 10.64 -13.40
N VAL A 216 5.53 10.11 -14.35
CA VAL A 216 5.00 9.35 -15.49
C VAL A 216 5.67 8.00 -15.50
N ARG A 217 4.89 6.93 -15.55
CA ARG A 217 5.41 5.56 -15.63
C ARG A 217 4.63 4.75 -16.64
N THR A 218 5.29 3.76 -17.23
CA THR A 218 4.64 2.78 -18.11
C THR A 218 4.18 1.58 -17.30
N GLU A 219 2.88 1.33 -17.27
CA GLU A 219 2.29 0.11 -16.69
C GLU A 219 1.76 -0.79 -17.81
N GLN A 220 1.95 -2.11 -17.71
CA GLN A 220 1.32 -3.06 -18.63
C GLN A 220 -0.13 -3.27 -18.19
N ARG A 221 -1.09 -2.94 -19.05
CA ARG A 221 -2.53 -3.06 -18.78
C ARG A 221 -3.23 -3.78 -19.93
N SER A 222 -4.33 -4.45 -19.58
CA SER A 222 -5.27 -4.97 -20.57
C SER A 222 -6.09 -3.80 -21.13
N VAL A 223 -5.91 -3.49 -22.41
CA VAL A 223 -6.62 -2.43 -23.12
C VAL A 223 -7.53 -3.06 -24.16
N THR A 224 -8.77 -2.58 -24.27
CA THR A 224 -9.68 -3.01 -25.32
C THR A 224 -9.34 -2.27 -26.61
N ASN A 225 -8.89 -3.00 -27.62
CA ASN A 225 -8.62 -2.45 -28.94
C ASN A 225 -9.96 -2.11 -29.61
N LEU A 226 -10.16 -0.83 -29.97
CA LEU A 226 -11.43 -0.35 -30.53
C LEU A 226 -11.75 -0.94 -31.90
N ASN A 227 -10.72 -1.33 -32.68
CA ASN A 227 -10.92 -1.90 -34.02
C ASN A 227 -11.32 -3.37 -33.95
N THR A 228 -10.67 -4.15 -33.09
CA THR A 228 -10.91 -5.61 -32.99
C THR A 228 -11.96 -5.97 -31.93
N ARG A 229 -12.28 -5.03 -31.03
CA ARG A 229 -13.04 -5.26 -29.78
C ARG A 229 -12.45 -6.35 -28.88
N GLN A 230 -11.19 -6.73 -29.10
CA GLN A 230 -10.49 -7.70 -28.28
C GLN A 230 -9.70 -7.00 -27.19
N THR A 231 -9.50 -7.69 -26.07
CA THR A 231 -8.68 -7.20 -24.96
C THR A 231 -7.25 -7.66 -25.18
N GLU A 232 -6.33 -6.71 -25.34
CA GLU A 232 -4.92 -6.95 -25.63
C GLU A 232 -4.05 -6.36 -24.51
N TRP A 233 -2.89 -6.95 -24.24
CA TRP A 233 -1.95 -6.41 -23.26
C TRP A 233 -1.07 -5.34 -23.92
N ALA A 234 -1.25 -4.09 -23.52
CA ALA A 234 -0.47 -2.96 -24.01
C ALA A 234 0.29 -2.28 -22.87
N ARG A 235 1.42 -1.63 -23.19
CA ARG A 235 2.06 -0.69 -22.26
C ARG A 235 1.29 0.63 -22.34
N VAL A 236 0.72 1.05 -21.22
CA VAL A 236 0.01 2.33 -21.10
C VAL A 236 0.84 3.26 -20.24
N THR A 237 0.97 4.50 -20.70
CA THR A 237 1.59 5.57 -19.94
C THR A 237 0.58 6.08 -18.92
N VAL A 238 0.91 5.89 -17.64
CA VAL A 238 0.10 6.33 -16.50
C VAL A 238 0.78 7.53 -15.87
N SER A 239 0.03 8.63 -15.77
CA SER A 239 0.48 9.83 -15.07
C SER A 239 0.01 9.75 -13.62
N ASP A 240 0.95 9.74 -12.68
CA ASP A 240 0.66 9.88 -11.27
C ASP A 240 0.45 11.37 -10.97
N MET A 241 -0.78 11.74 -10.61
CA MET A 241 -1.20 13.11 -10.36
C MET A 241 -1.41 13.32 -8.86
N GLU A 242 -1.02 14.50 -8.38
CA GLU A 242 -1.29 14.99 -7.03
C GLU A 242 -2.24 16.18 -7.15
N ASN A 243 -3.45 16.07 -6.62
CA ASN A 243 -4.36 17.20 -6.47
C ASN A 243 -4.19 17.81 -5.08
N ARG A 244 -3.78 19.07 -5.03
CA ARG A 244 -3.82 19.89 -3.82
C ARG A 244 -5.04 20.80 -3.85
N SER A 245 -6.01 20.48 -3.01
CA SER A 245 -7.22 21.28 -2.84
C SER A 245 -7.19 22.05 -1.52
N LYS A 246 -7.29 23.37 -1.59
CA LYS A 246 -7.36 24.26 -0.42
C LYS A 246 -8.83 24.54 -0.08
N TYR A 247 -9.20 24.29 1.16
CA TYR A 247 -10.55 24.48 1.66
C TYR A 247 -10.59 25.54 2.76
N ARG A 248 -11.72 26.25 2.86
CA ARG A 248 -12.03 27.17 3.95
C ARG A 248 -13.44 26.92 4.47
N CYS A 249 -13.57 26.72 5.77
CA CYS A 249 -14.88 26.65 6.41
C CYS A 249 -15.49 28.06 6.51
N THR A 250 -16.71 28.24 6.01
CA THR A 250 -17.40 29.54 6.07
C THR A 250 -17.82 29.90 7.50
N SER A 251 -18.12 28.89 8.34
CA SER A 251 -18.55 29.03 9.73
C SER A 251 -17.41 29.41 10.69
N CYS A 252 -16.32 28.63 10.75
CA CYS A 252 -15.23 28.85 11.71
C CYS A 252 -13.95 29.45 11.11
N LYS A 253 -13.96 29.77 9.80
CA LYS A 253 -12.81 30.30 9.03
C LYS A 253 -11.55 29.42 9.03
N HIS A 254 -11.64 28.17 9.50
CA HIS A 254 -10.56 27.21 9.44
C HIS A 254 -10.19 26.89 7.98
N GLU A 255 -8.91 26.99 7.66
CA GLU A 255 -8.33 26.61 6.37
C GLU A 255 -7.54 25.32 6.52
N TRP A 256 -7.67 24.43 5.54
CA TRP A 256 -6.83 23.24 5.45
C TRP A 256 -6.59 22.90 3.98
N THR A 257 -5.53 22.13 3.74
CA THR A 257 -5.19 21.62 2.42
C THR A 257 -5.36 20.11 2.45
N GLU A 258 -5.97 19.57 1.41
CA GLU A 258 -6.08 18.14 1.20
C GLU A 258 -5.29 17.75 -0.04
N THR A 259 -4.44 16.75 0.11
CA THR A 259 -3.63 16.21 -0.96
C THR A 259 -4.16 14.84 -1.36
N ASN A 260 -4.64 14.72 -2.58
CA ASN A 260 -5.18 13.47 -3.13
C ASN A 260 -4.29 12.98 -4.27
N TYR A 261 -3.80 11.74 -4.15
CA TYR A 261 -3.04 11.09 -5.21
C TYR A 261 -3.96 10.23 -6.06
N TYR A 262 -3.94 10.44 -7.37
CA TYR A 262 -4.74 9.66 -8.30
C TYR A 262 -3.96 9.36 -9.57
N LYS A 263 -4.35 8.27 -10.24
CA LYS A 263 -3.77 7.88 -11.53
C LYS A 263 -4.64 8.47 -12.63
N LYS A 264 -4.01 9.18 -13.56
CA LYS A 264 -4.66 9.63 -14.79
C LYS A 264 -4.09 8.82 -15.94
N ASP A 265 -4.96 8.06 -16.59
CA ASP A 265 -4.59 7.33 -17.80
C ASP A 265 -4.35 8.35 -18.92
N GLY A 266 -3.18 8.28 -19.56
CA GLY A 266 -2.88 9.10 -20.74
C GLY A 266 -3.82 8.69 -21.87
N GLY A 267 -4.66 9.63 -22.32
CA GLY A 267 -5.45 9.48 -23.54
C GLY A 267 -4.62 9.62 -24.79
#